data_AF-A0A6A4SWK4-F1
#
_entry.id   AF-A0A6A4SWK4-F1
#
_cell.length_a   1.000
_cell.length_b   1.000
_cell.length_c   1.000
_cell.angle_alpha   90.00
_cell.angle_beta   90.00
_cell.angle_gamma   90.00
#
_symmetry.space_group_name_H-M   'P 1'
#
loop_
_entity.id
_entity.type
_entity.pdbx_description
1 polymer ?
#
loop_
_entity_poly.entity_id
_entity_poly.type
_entity_poly.pdbx_seq_one_letter_code
_entity_poly.pdbx_strand_id
1 'polypeptide(L)'
;MRLNPTGAFIKLKQDIAFTIRVVAKVLDDASGRFLTTDRNRTGWFSMSKARYSMGNKQVSALQYASEIEPLVCVHARTLGSGDVEFCTERVAQSKESGKDVSSIEDIGPQEEGVRRRNKPKNVTPEKEANDEASSEKAPDVTPVRKSDQNPQQDPLKWFGILVPQSLKQAQSSFKQVIELSAEIAALQTTVLNTRQELKKSMKDKHFLRKETSAAQADEAAE
;
A
#
# COMPACT_ATOMS: atom_id res chain seq x y z
N MET A 1 2.81 21.51 -55.50
CA MET A 1 2.47 20.48 -54.48
C MET A 1 1.32 20.97 -53.62
N ARG A 2 0.13 20.37 -53.74
CA ARG A 2 -1.01 20.69 -52.87
C ARG A 2 -0.85 19.93 -51.54
N LEU A 3 -0.68 20.65 -50.45
CA LEU A 3 -0.80 20.11 -49.09
C LEU A 3 -2.19 19.49 -48.94
N ASN A 4 -2.28 18.18 -48.74
CA ASN A 4 -3.54 17.46 -48.58
C ASN A 4 -4.15 17.87 -47.22
N PRO A 5 -5.17 18.75 -47.18
CA PRO A 5 -5.62 19.43 -45.96
C PRO A 5 -6.20 18.44 -44.94
N THR A 6 -6.75 17.33 -45.43
CA THR A 6 -7.31 16.24 -44.64
C THR A 6 -6.24 15.53 -43.81
N GLY A 7 -5.04 15.34 -44.36
CA GLY A 7 -3.92 14.68 -43.67
C GLY A 7 -3.35 15.52 -42.53
N ALA A 8 -3.22 16.83 -42.74
CA ALA A 8 -2.76 17.76 -41.71
C ALA A 8 -3.75 17.82 -40.52
N PHE A 9 -5.05 17.80 -40.80
CA PHE A 9 -6.08 17.84 -39.76
C PHE A 9 -6.15 16.54 -38.94
N ILE A 10 -5.99 15.38 -39.57
CA ILE A 10 -5.89 14.08 -38.89
C ILE A 10 -4.67 14.04 -37.97
N LYS A 11 -3.51 14.53 -38.46
CA LYS A 11 -2.29 14.57 -37.68
C LYS A 11 -2.42 15.45 -36.44
N LEU A 12 -2.99 16.64 -36.61
CA LEU A 12 -3.24 17.56 -35.51
C LEU A 12 -4.16 16.96 -34.44
N LYS A 13 -5.24 16.27 -34.85
CA LYS A 13 -6.12 15.56 -33.90
C LYS A 13 -5.37 14.50 -33.10
N GLN A 14 -4.51 13.74 -33.75
CA GLN A 14 -3.75 12.68 -33.09
C GLN A 14 -2.70 13.22 -32.12
N ASP A 15 -2.02 14.31 -32.48
CA ASP A 15 -1.04 14.98 -31.62
C ASP A 15 -1.72 15.62 -30.38
N ILE A 16 -2.90 16.23 -30.55
CA ILE A 16 -3.70 16.76 -29.43
C ILE A 16 -4.16 15.62 -28.51
N ALA A 17 -4.73 14.55 -29.06
CA ALA A 17 -5.20 13.42 -28.27
C ALA A 17 -4.07 12.75 -27.47
N PHE A 18 -2.88 12.64 -28.07
CA PHE A 18 -1.68 12.13 -27.40
C PHE A 18 -1.27 13.06 -26.25
N THR A 19 -1.22 14.37 -26.50
CA THR A 19 -0.84 15.37 -25.49
C THR A 19 -1.79 15.35 -24.29
N ILE A 20 -3.11 15.33 -24.54
CA ILE A 20 -4.12 15.23 -23.49
C ILE A 20 -3.92 13.96 -22.66
N ARG A 21 -3.67 12.81 -23.30
CA ARG A 21 -3.45 11.53 -22.61
C ARG A 21 -2.22 11.57 -21.69
N VAL A 22 -1.12 12.19 -22.13
CA VAL A 22 0.09 12.33 -21.32
C VAL A 22 -0.16 13.26 -20.14
N VAL A 23 -0.77 14.43 -20.39
CA VAL A 23 -1.09 15.42 -19.34
C VAL A 23 -2.01 14.80 -18.29
N ALA A 24 -3.05 14.06 -18.69
CA ALA A 24 -3.95 13.39 -17.75
C ALA A 24 -3.20 12.43 -16.83
N LYS A 25 -2.32 11.57 -17.37
CA LYS A 25 -1.52 10.64 -16.57
C LYS A 25 -0.55 11.33 -15.60
N VAL A 26 0.02 12.46 -16.01
CA VAL A 26 0.90 13.27 -15.13
C VAL A 26 0.09 13.91 -13.99
N LEU A 27 -1.14 14.36 -14.26
CA LEU A 27 -2.05 14.86 -13.23
C LEU A 27 -2.47 13.76 -12.26
N ASP A 28 -2.79 12.56 -12.76
CA ASP A 28 -3.15 11.41 -11.93
C ASP A 28 -1.99 10.99 -11.02
N ASP A 29 -0.76 10.93 -11.54
CA ASP A 29 0.46 10.65 -10.76
C ASP A 29 0.73 11.74 -9.70
N ALA A 30 0.52 13.02 -10.03
CA ALA A 30 0.65 14.11 -9.05
C ALA A 30 -0.41 14.03 -7.94
N SER A 31 -1.67 13.75 -8.29
CA SER A 31 -2.76 13.53 -7.35
C SER A 31 -2.48 12.32 -6.44
N GLY A 32 -2.05 11.21 -7.03
CA GLY A 32 -1.68 10.00 -6.32
C GLY A 32 -0.56 10.24 -5.30
N ARG A 33 0.50 10.98 -5.68
CA ARG A 33 1.56 11.38 -4.75
C ARG A 33 1.03 12.18 -3.56
N PHE A 34 0.17 13.17 -3.81
CA PHE A 34 -0.43 13.97 -2.74
C PHE A 34 -1.23 13.08 -1.77
N LEU A 35 -2.13 12.24 -2.29
CA LEU A 35 -2.91 11.30 -1.47
C LEU A 35 -2.03 10.33 -0.69
N THR A 36 -0.98 9.80 -1.30
CA THR A 36 -0.03 8.89 -0.62
C THR A 36 0.66 9.59 0.54
N THR A 37 1.10 10.85 0.36
CA THR A 37 1.73 11.62 1.45
C THR A 37 0.76 11.91 2.59
N ASP A 38 -0.50 12.21 2.28
CA ASP A 38 -1.55 12.43 3.28
C ASP A 38 -1.86 11.15 4.08
N ARG A 39 -2.04 10.02 3.39
CA ARG A 39 -2.25 8.70 4.03
C ARG A 39 -1.05 8.26 4.86
N ASN A 40 0.16 8.54 4.40
CA ASN A 40 1.37 8.26 5.15
C ASN A 40 1.42 9.09 6.44
N ARG A 41 1.14 10.40 6.37
CA ARG A 41 1.09 11.29 7.55
C ARG A 41 0.04 10.85 8.56
N THR A 42 -1.18 10.54 8.10
CA THR A 42 -2.25 10.03 8.98
C THR A 42 -1.88 8.69 9.61
N GLY A 43 -1.21 7.80 8.86
CA GLY A 43 -0.68 6.53 9.37
C GLY A 43 0.31 6.72 10.52
N TRP A 44 1.34 7.56 10.32
CA TRP A 44 2.34 7.85 11.35
C TRP A 44 1.78 8.59 12.56
N PHE A 45 0.82 9.50 12.36
CA PHE A 45 0.14 10.19 13.44
C PHE A 45 -0.65 9.20 14.31
N SER A 46 -1.46 8.34 13.69
CA SER A 46 -2.25 7.33 14.41
C SER A 46 -1.36 6.28 15.10
N MET A 47 -0.24 5.90 14.48
CA MET A 47 0.79 5.05 15.09
C MET A 47 1.35 5.72 16.36
N SER A 48 1.69 7.00 16.29
CA SER A 48 2.20 7.77 17.43
C SER A 48 1.17 7.85 18.56
N LYS A 49 -0.11 8.06 18.24
CA LYS A 49 -1.21 8.04 19.21
C LYS A 49 -1.35 6.68 19.90
N ALA A 50 -1.19 5.58 19.17
CA ALA A 50 -1.18 4.22 19.74
C ALA A 50 0.02 3.99 20.67
N ARG A 51 1.23 4.44 20.29
CA ARG A 51 2.43 4.33 21.14
C ARG A 51 2.31 5.16 22.42
N TYR A 52 1.65 6.32 22.34
CA TYR A 52 1.38 7.15 23.50
C TYR A 52 0.41 6.47 24.48
N SER A 53 -0.68 5.90 23.98
CA SER A 53 -1.70 5.28 24.84
C SER A 53 -1.29 3.91 25.40
N MET A 54 -0.64 3.05 24.61
CA MET A 54 -0.21 1.71 25.04
C MET A 54 1.17 1.70 25.70
N GLY A 55 1.97 2.74 25.46
CA GLY A 55 3.37 2.80 25.84
C GLY A 55 4.31 2.30 24.74
N ASN A 56 5.49 2.91 24.70
CA ASN A 56 6.51 2.70 23.66
C ASN A 56 7.00 1.25 23.53
N LYS A 57 6.94 0.49 24.63
CA LYS A 57 7.36 -0.92 24.69
C LYS A 57 6.34 -1.86 24.06
N GLN A 58 5.06 -1.50 24.04
CA GLN A 58 3.98 -2.39 23.61
C GLN A 58 3.74 -2.35 22.11
N VAL A 59 4.06 -1.23 21.44
CA VAL A 59 3.99 -1.09 19.99
C VAL A 59 5.42 -0.92 19.48
N SER A 60 6.08 -2.06 19.29
CA SER A 60 7.47 -2.14 18.83
C SER A 60 7.69 -3.39 17.95
N ALA A 61 8.87 -3.49 17.35
CA ALA A 61 9.25 -4.67 16.57
C ALA A 61 9.43 -5.94 17.41
N LEU A 62 9.57 -5.81 18.75
CA LEU A 62 9.73 -6.96 19.65
C LEU A 62 8.45 -7.81 19.77
N GLN A 63 7.30 -7.24 19.39
CA GLN A 63 6.00 -7.93 19.43
C GLN A 63 5.76 -8.82 18.21
N TYR A 64 6.58 -8.73 17.17
CA TYR A 64 6.33 -9.47 15.94
C TYR A 64 6.38 -10.98 16.18
N ALA A 65 5.55 -11.73 15.45
CA ALA A 65 5.60 -13.18 15.46
C ALA A 65 6.94 -13.68 14.89
N SER A 66 7.35 -14.88 15.30
CA SER A 66 8.58 -15.52 14.78
C SER A 66 8.50 -15.79 13.27
N GLU A 67 7.28 -15.99 12.76
CA GLU A 67 6.99 -16.17 11.34
C GLU A 67 5.98 -15.09 10.94
N ILE A 68 6.31 -14.32 9.90
CA ILE A 68 5.48 -13.22 9.40
C ILE A 68 5.17 -13.49 7.94
N GLU A 69 3.88 -13.59 7.62
CA GLU A 69 3.41 -13.64 6.23
C GLU A 69 2.91 -12.26 5.78
N PRO A 70 3.31 -11.80 4.59
CA PRO A 70 2.84 -10.53 4.05
C PRO A 70 1.35 -10.63 3.69
N LEU A 71 0.53 -9.70 4.20
CA LEU A 71 -0.88 -9.60 3.82
C LEU A 71 -1.09 -8.95 2.44
N VAL A 72 -0.13 -8.13 2.01
CA VAL A 72 -0.17 -7.38 0.76
C VAL A 72 1.15 -7.61 0.04
N CYS A 73 1.08 -8.13 -1.18
CA CYS A 73 2.21 -8.37 -2.05
C CYS A 73 2.13 -7.45 -3.27
N VAL A 74 3.27 -6.87 -3.68
CA VAL A 74 3.38 -6.11 -4.92
C VAL A 74 4.16 -6.96 -5.92
N HIS A 75 3.51 -7.30 -7.02
CA HIS A 75 4.12 -8.04 -8.12
C HIS A 75 4.45 -7.09 -9.26
N ALA A 76 5.63 -7.26 -9.83
CA ALA A 76 6.02 -6.59 -11.07
C ALA A 76 6.08 -7.64 -12.18
N ARG A 77 5.33 -7.42 -13.26
CA ARG A 77 5.37 -8.28 -14.45
C ARG A 77 5.83 -7.49 -15.66
N THR A 78 6.73 -8.06 -16.44
CA THR A 78 7.13 -7.48 -17.73
C THR A 78 6.18 -8.00 -18.80
N LEU A 79 5.46 -7.09 -19.45
CA LEU A 79 4.59 -7.39 -20.58
C LEU A 79 5.43 -7.61 -21.84
N GLY A 80 4.91 -8.39 -22.80
CA GLY A 80 5.59 -8.66 -24.09
C GLY A 80 5.89 -7.41 -24.92
N SER A 81 5.29 -6.26 -24.60
CA SER A 81 5.61 -4.94 -25.17
C SER A 81 6.87 -4.28 -24.59
N GLY A 82 7.48 -4.87 -23.55
CA GLY A 82 8.57 -4.26 -22.78
C GLY A 82 8.10 -3.33 -21.65
N ASP A 83 6.78 -3.18 -21.47
CA ASP A 83 6.20 -2.40 -20.37
C ASP A 83 6.26 -3.19 -19.05
N VAL A 84 6.45 -2.50 -17.92
CA VAL A 84 6.37 -3.11 -16.58
C VAL A 84 5.03 -2.74 -15.97
N GLU A 85 4.29 -3.74 -15.51
CA GLU A 85 3.02 -3.57 -14.83
C GLU A 85 3.13 -4.00 -13.38
N PHE A 86 2.63 -3.16 -12.48
CA PHE A 86 2.58 -3.42 -11.05
C PHE A 86 1.17 -3.89 -10.66
N CYS A 87 1.10 -4.96 -9.90
CA CYS A 87 -0.16 -5.49 -9.37
C CYS A 87 -0.05 -5.66 -7.86
N THR A 88 -1.08 -5.25 -7.14
CA THR A 88 -1.23 -5.50 -5.70
C THR A 88 -2.14 -6.70 -5.50
N GLU A 89 -1.63 -7.73 -4.83
CA GLU A 89 -2.41 -8.89 -4.42
C GLU A 89 -2.60 -8.85 -2.91
N ARG A 90 -3.86 -8.96 -2.48
CA ARG A 90 -4.20 -9.14 -1.07
C ARG A 90 -4.40 -10.62 -0.82
N VAL A 91 -3.64 -11.18 0.11
CA VAL A 91 -3.88 -12.54 0.60
C VAL A 91 -5.19 -12.48 1.39
N ALA A 92 -6.25 -13.07 0.83
CA ALA A 92 -7.57 -13.08 1.46
C ALA A 92 -7.53 -13.95 2.72
N GLN A 93 -7.40 -13.33 3.89
CA GLN A 93 -7.76 -14.00 5.13
C GLN A 93 -9.27 -14.20 5.13
N SER A 94 -9.70 -15.45 5.30
CA SER A 94 -11.12 -15.84 5.31
C SER A 94 -11.92 -14.89 6.20
N LYS A 95 -12.94 -14.26 5.62
CA LYS A 95 -13.82 -13.33 6.33
C LYS A 95 -14.70 -14.12 7.29
N GLU A 96 -14.42 -14.02 8.58
CA GLU A 96 -15.45 -14.24 9.60
C GLU A 96 -15.41 -13.10 10.63
N SER A 97 -16.24 -12.10 10.37
CA SER A 97 -16.83 -11.19 11.37
C SER A 97 -17.75 -10.24 10.61
N GLY A 98 -18.89 -10.76 10.19
CA GLY A 98 -20.07 -9.95 9.94
C GLY A 98 -20.76 -9.74 11.28
N LYS A 99 -20.63 -8.55 11.87
CA LYS A 99 -21.73 -7.96 12.62
C LYS A 99 -21.71 -6.45 12.48
N ASP A 100 -22.77 -5.98 11.85
CA ASP A 100 -23.11 -4.59 11.61
C ASP A 100 -23.58 -3.90 12.90
N VAL A 101 -23.27 -2.60 12.98
CA VAL A 101 -23.90 -1.51 13.74
C VAL A 101 -24.06 -1.63 15.28
N SER A 102 -23.26 -0.85 16.01
CA SER A 102 -23.80 0.19 16.91
C SER A 102 -22.81 1.33 17.07
N SER A 103 -23.24 2.54 16.71
CA SER A 103 -22.73 3.81 17.23
C SER A 103 -22.64 3.79 18.76
N ILE A 104 -21.77 4.64 19.34
CA ILE A 104 -21.51 4.90 20.78
C ILE A 104 -20.32 4.06 21.26
N GLU A 105 -19.16 4.60 21.67
CA GLU A 105 -18.91 5.76 22.54
C GLU A 105 -17.71 6.61 22.07
N ASP A 106 -17.92 7.92 22.02
CA ASP A 106 -16.85 8.92 22.09
C ASP A 106 -16.41 9.05 23.57
N ILE A 107 -15.43 8.25 23.99
CA ILE A 107 -14.72 8.50 25.25
C ILE A 107 -13.48 9.35 24.93
N GLY A 108 -13.72 10.60 24.55
CA GLY A 108 -12.77 11.68 24.77
C GLY A 108 -12.83 12.11 26.25
N PRO A 109 -11.71 12.54 26.88
CA PRO A 109 -11.76 13.02 28.25
C PRO A 109 -12.65 14.27 28.33
N GLN A 110 -13.84 14.14 28.91
CA GLN A 110 -14.57 15.29 29.43
C GLN A 110 -13.82 15.76 30.66
N GLU A 111 -13.14 16.88 30.52
CA GLU A 111 -12.45 17.61 31.57
C GLU A 111 -13.49 18.12 32.57
N GLU A 112 -13.79 17.34 33.61
CA GLU A 112 -14.50 17.84 34.78
C GLU A 112 -14.27 16.93 36.00
N GLY A 113 -13.85 17.55 37.11
CA GLY A 113 -14.12 16.99 38.44
C GLY A 113 -12.99 16.22 39.11
N VAL A 114 -12.30 16.94 40.00
CA VAL A 114 -11.49 16.45 41.12
C VAL A 114 -12.06 15.17 41.74
N ARG A 115 -11.30 14.06 41.73
CA ARG A 115 -11.58 12.89 42.58
C ARG A 115 -10.48 12.71 43.62
N ARG A 116 -10.88 12.86 44.88
CA ARG A 116 -10.04 12.71 46.07
C ARG A 116 -9.61 11.26 46.29
N ARG A 117 -8.38 11.14 46.78
CA ARG A 117 -7.66 9.94 47.19
C ARG A 117 -8.34 9.27 48.38
N ASN A 118 -8.69 7.98 48.25
CA ASN A 118 -8.87 7.08 49.38
C ASN A 118 -7.97 5.86 49.22
N LYS A 119 -7.17 5.58 50.25
CA LYS A 119 -6.28 4.43 50.44
C LYS A 119 -6.16 4.25 51.96
N PRO A 120 -5.92 3.05 52.52
CA PRO A 120 -6.55 1.75 52.28
C PRO A 120 -7.02 1.13 53.63
N LYS A 121 -7.64 -0.06 53.60
CA LYS A 121 -7.63 -0.96 54.76
C LYS A 121 -7.03 -2.30 54.31
N ASN A 122 -5.82 -2.57 54.77
CA ASN A 122 -5.19 -3.90 54.78
C ASN A 122 -5.96 -4.78 55.78
N VAL A 123 -6.11 -6.08 55.48
CA VAL A 123 -5.60 -7.23 56.27
C VAL A 123 -5.80 -8.50 55.43
N THR A 124 -4.69 -9.11 55.00
CA THR A 124 -4.53 -10.57 54.79
C THR A 124 -3.91 -11.12 56.10
N PRO A 125 -3.95 -12.43 56.43
CA PRO A 125 -3.11 -13.42 55.74
C PRO A 125 -3.61 -14.90 55.73
N GLU A 126 -2.81 -15.77 55.09
CA GLU A 126 -2.64 -17.24 55.29
C GLU A 126 -3.63 -18.18 54.53
N LYS A 127 -3.25 -19.32 53.90
CA LYS A 127 -1.98 -20.06 53.74
C LYS A 127 -2.18 -21.26 52.77
N GLU A 128 -1.12 -21.52 51.99
CA GLU A 128 -0.54 -22.75 51.36
C GLU A 128 -1.33 -24.07 51.23
N ALA A 129 -1.17 -24.74 50.07
CA ALA A 129 -0.84 -26.18 49.98
C ALA A 129 -0.25 -26.56 48.60
N ASN A 130 0.75 -27.42 48.66
CA ASN A 130 1.60 -27.99 47.61
C ASN A 130 1.04 -29.35 47.14
N ASP A 131 1.35 -29.81 45.92
CA ASP A 131 1.97 -31.13 45.68
C ASP A 131 2.01 -31.55 44.20
N GLU A 132 3.12 -32.23 43.89
CA GLU A 132 3.61 -32.75 42.61
C GLU A 132 2.82 -33.96 42.07
N ALA A 133 2.91 -34.20 40.75
CA ALA A 133 3.17 -35.57 40.24
C ALA A 133 3.66 -35.56 38.78
N SER A 134 4.79 -36.25 38.60
CA SER A 134 5.53 -36.61 37.41
C SER A 134 4.78 -37.52 36.42
N SER A 135 5.05 -37.40 35.11
CA SER A 135 5.46 -38.54 34.26
C SER A 135 5.92 -38.08 32.87
N GLU A 136 7.19 -38.36 32.57
CA GLU A 136 7.72 -38.46 31.21
C GLU A 136 7.03 -39.58 30.41
N LYS A 137 6.79 -39.37 29.11
CA LYS A 137 7.21 -40.30 28.03
C LYS A 137 7.01 -39.66 26.64
N ALA A 138 8.05 -39.72 25.81
CA ALA A 138 8.03 -39.48 24.35
C ALA A 138 8.28 -40.82 23.61
N PRO A 139 8.36 -40.92 22.26
CA PRO A 139 7.91 -40.02 21.18
C PRO A 139 7.14 -40.78 20.04
N ASP A 140 6.76 -40.02 19.01
CA ASP A 140 6.76 -40.38 17.58
C ASP A 140 5.40 -40.53 16.85
N VAL A 141 5.44 -40.15 15.57
CA VAL A 141 4.48 -40.28 14.46
C VAL A 141 3.57 -39.06 14.16
N THR A 142 4.14 -38.16 13.36
CA THR A 142 3.53 -37.27 12.35
C THR A 142 2.37 -36.35 12.77
N PRO A 143 2.55 -35.01 12.79
CA PRO A 143 1.42 -34.11 12.71
C PRO A 143 1.10 -33.88 11.22
N VAL A 144 0.08 -34.58 10.75
CA VAL A 144 -0.80 -34.05 9.69
C VAL A 144 -1.18 -32.65 10.12
N ARG A 145 -0.84 -31.65 9.29
CA ARG A 145 -1.10 -30.23 9.51
C ARG A 145 -2.60 -30.01 9.72
N LYS A 146 -3.03 -30.09 10.98
CA LYS A 146 -4.27 -29.48 11.42
C LYS A 146 -4.06 -27.98 11.24
N SER A 147 -4.92 -27.38 10.42
CA SER A 147 -5.02 -25.93 10.30
C SER A 147 -5.57 -25.40 11.62
N ASP A 148 -4.71 -25.37 12.63
CA ASP A 148 -4.92 -24.56 13.81
C ASP A 148 -4.78 -23.12 13.30
N GLN A 149 -5.89 -22.39 13.26
CA GLN A 149 -5.90 -20.97 12.92
C GLN A 149 -5.03 -20.24 13.95
N ASN A 150 -3.75 -20.08 13.60
CA ASN A 150 -2.78 -19.48 14.47
C ASN A 150 -3.16 -18.01 14.68
N PRO A 151 -3.43 -17.55 15.92
CA PRO A 151 -3.69 -16.13 16.20
C PRO A 151 -2.54 -15.21 15.78
N GLN A 152 -1.36 -15.75 15.45
CA GLN A 152 -0.25 -15.03 14.83
C GLN A 152 -0.50 -14.61 13.37
N GLN A 153 -1.57 -15.06 12.71
CA GLN A 153 -1.87 -14.63 11.33
C GLN A 153 -2.36 -13.18 11.23
N ASP A 154 -2.95 -12.61 12.29
CA ASP A 154 -3.37 -11.20 12.28
C ASP A 154 -2.29 -10.31 12.92
N PRO A 155 -1.62 -9.43 12.15
CA PRO A 155 -0.58 -8.54 12.67
C PRO A 155 -1.03 -7.61 13.79
N LEU A 156 -2.34 -7.33 13.92
CA LEU A 156 -2.83 -6.52 15.03
C LEU A 156 -2.76 -7.28 16.36
N LYS A 157 -2.99 -8.59 16.35
CA LYS A 157 -3.01 -9.43 17.57
C LYS A 157 -1.62 -9.60 18.18
N TRP A 158 -0.56 -9.33 17.43
CA TRP A 158 0.82 -9.30 17.94
C TRP A 158 1.00 -8.28 19.08
N PHE A 159 0.20 -7.21 19.08
CA PHE A 159 0.26 -6.14 20.09
C PHE A 159 -0.68 -6.37 21.28
N GLY A 160 -1.19 -7.60 21.44
CA GLY A 160 -2.06 -8.01 22.52
C GLY A 160 -3.55 -8.05 22.14
N ILE A 161 -4.39 -8.42 23.11
CA ILE A 161 -5.83 -8.64 22.90
C ILE A 161 -6.58 -7.31 22.74
N LEU A 162 -6.10 -6.24 23.38
CA LEU A 162 -6.72 -4.92 23.36
C LEU A 162 -5.90 -3.93 22.53
N VAL A 163 -6.18 -3.91 21.22
CA VAL A 163 -5.53 -2.99 20.28
C VAL A 163 -6.34 -1.68 20.17
N PRO A 164 -5.73 -0.51 20.46
CA PRO A 164 -6.39 0.77 20.31
C PRO A 164 -6.85 1.01 18.87
N GLN A 165 -7.95 1.75 18.73
CA GLN A 165 -8.49 2.11 17.43
C GLN A 165 -7.47 2.87 16.56
N SER A 166 -6.59 3.67 17.17
CA SER A 166 -5.52 4.37 16.47
C SER A 166 -4.51 3.43 15.80
N LEU A 167 -4.23 2.25 16.38
CA LEU A 167 -3.33 1.28 15.74
C LEU A 167 -4.01 0.60 14.54
N LYS A 168 -5.31 0.31 14.64
CA LYS A 168 -6.10 -0.20 13.51
C LYS A 168 -6.16 0.81 12.37
N GLN A 169 -6.36 2.09 12.70
CA GLN A 169 -6.32 3.19 11.74
C GLN A 169 -4.95 3.31 11.08
N ALA A 170 -3.86 3.23 11.85
CA ALA A 170 -2.50 3.26 11.30
C ALA A 170 -2.28 2.12 10.29
N GLN A 171 -2.67 0.89 10.64
CA GLN A 171 -2.58 -0.26 9.74
C GLN A 171 -3.38 -0.03 8.44
N SER A 172 -4.61 0.49 8.53
CA SER A 172 -5.42 0.80 7.35
C SER A 172 -4.79 1.88 6.47
N SER A 173 -4.26 2.95 7.06
CA SER A 173 -3.57 4.01 6.32
C SER A 173 -2.33 3.48 5.60
N PHE A 174 -1.51 2.66 6.26
CA PHE A 174 -0.32 2.08 5.62
C PHE A 174 -0.66 1.07 4.52
N LYS A 175 -1.74 0.30 4.66
CA LYS A 175 -2.25 -0.56 3.57
C LYS A 175 -2.58 0.27 2.33
N GLN A 176 -3.31 1.38 2.50
CA GLN A 176 -3.63 2.29 1.40
C GLN A 176 -2.38 2.94 0.78
N VAL A 177 -1.39 3.30 1.58
CA VAL A 177 -0.12 3.86 1.08
C VAL A 177 0.58 2.87 0.14
N ILE A 178 0.63 1.59 0.49
CA ILE A 178 1.27 0.55 -0.34
C ILE A 178 0.50 0.41 -1.67
N GLU A 179 -0.82 0.40 -1.62
CA GLU A 179 -1.67 0.28 -2.81
C GLU A 179 -1.51 1.44 -3.77
N LEU A 180 -1.63 2.68 -3.25
CA LEU A 180 -1.42 3.89 -4.03
C LEU A 180 0.00 3.96 -4.61
N SER A 181 1.00 3.49 -3.85
CA SER A 181 2.39 3.48 -4.34
C SER A 181 2.57 2.56 -5.56
N ALA A 182 1.90 1.42 -5.59
CA ALA A 182 1.94 0.50 -6.73
C ALA A 182 1.23 1.11 -7.96
N GLU A 183 0.07 1.76 -7.76
CA GLU A 183 -0.64 2.47 -8.83
C GLU A 183 0.21 3.62 -9.41
N ILE A 184 0.83 4.41 -8.54
CA ILE A 184 1.74 5.50 -8.93
C ILE A 184 2.93 4.94 -9.71
N ALA A 185 3.54 3.84 -9.28
CA ALA A 185 4.63 3.21 -10.01
C ALA A 185 4.21 2.78 -11.42
N ALA A 186 3.01 2.19 -11.57
CA ALA A 186 2.47 1.82 -12.88
C ALA A 186 2.21 3.04 -13.78
N LEU A 187 1.66 4.12 -13.23
CA LEU A 187 1.47 5.38 -13.95
C LEU A 187 2.81 5.97 -14.39
N GLN A 188 3.81 5.99 -13.51
CA GLN A 188 5.14 6.50 -13.80
C GLN A 188 5.82 5.73 -14.92
N THR A 189 5.77 4.39 -14.90
CA THR A 189 6.28 3.56 -15.99
C THR A 189 5.59 3.90 -17.31
N THR A 190 4.27 4.04 -17.30
CA THR A 190 3.50 4.41 -18.50
C THR A 190 3.91 5.78 -19.05
N VAL A 191 4.11 6.78 -18.18
CA VAL A 191 4.57 8.12 -18.57
C VAL A 191 5.99 8.06 -19.18
N LEU A 192 6.89 7.28 -18.59
CA LEU A 192 8.24 7.10 -19.12
C LEU A 192 8.24 6.42 -20.50
N ASN A 193 7.45 5.36 -20.68
CA ASN A 193 7.38 4.61 -21.92
C ASN A 193 6.78 5.46 -23.05
N THR A 194 5.69 6.19 -22.78
CA THR A 194 5.11 7.14 -23.74
C THR A 194 6.08 8.25 -24.13
N ARG A 195 6.89 8.76 -23.19
CA ARG A 195 7.94 9.75 -23.49
C ARG A 195 9.03 9.17 -24.39
N GLN A 196 9.41 7.90 -24.18
CA GLN A 196 10.41 7.22 -24.99
C GLN A 196 9.90 6.95 -26.42
N GLU A 197 8.65 6.52 -26.56
CA GLU A 197 7.98 6.34 -27.85
C GLU A 197 7.95 7.64 -28.66
N LEU A 198 7.56 8.77 -28.02
CA LEU A 198 7.59 10.08 -28.66
C LEU A 198 9.00 10.46 -29.13
N LYS A 199 10.01 10.25 -28.28
CA LYS A 199 11.39 10.58 -28.63
C LYS A 199 11.89 9.76 -29.82
N LYS A 200 11.47 8.49 -29.94
CA LYS A 200 11.79 7.63 -31.08
C LYS A 200 11.09 8.12 -32.35
N SER A 201 9.77 8.32 -32.30
CA SER A 201 8.97 8.81 -33.42
C SER A 201 9.47 10.17 -33.97
N MET A 202 9.89 11.07 -33.08
CA MET A 202 10.46 12.37 -33.48
C MET A 202 11.79 12.24 -34.21
N LYS A 203 12.64 11.27 -33.82
CA LYS A 203 13.91 10.98 -34.53
C LYS A 203 13.64 10.37 -35.90
N ASP A 204 12.74 9.39 -35.97
CA ASP A 204 12.36 8.70 -37.21
C ASP A 204 11.77 9.70 -38.21
N LYS A 205 10.89 10.60 -37.76
CA LYS A 205 10.33 11.67 -38.61
C LYS A 205 11.42 12.61 -39.14
N HIS A 206 12.41 12.95 -38.32
CA HIS A 206 13.50 13.84 -38.73
C HIS A 206 14.45 13.16 -39.72
N PHE A 207 14.69 11.86 -39.56
CA PHE A 207 15.45 11.05 -40.51
C PHE A 207 14.74 10.96 -41.87
N LEU A 208 13.47 10.58 -41.88
CA LEU A 208 12.65 10.51 -43.10
C LEU A 208 12.56 11.86 -43.80
N ARG A 209 12.41 12.96 -43.05
CA ARG A 209 12.40 14.31 -43.64
C ARG A 209 13.72 14.65 -44.33
N LYS A 210 14.86 14.28 -43.73
CA LYS A 210 16.19 14.50 -44.32
C LYS A 210 16.38 13.70 -45.61
N GLU A 211 15.99 12.43 -45.62
CA GLU A 211 16.07 11.58 -46.82
C GLU A 211 15.17 12.09 -47.95
N THR A 212 13.93 12.50 -47.64
CA THR A 212 13.03 13.08 -48.66
C THR A 212 13.55 14.40 -49.24
N SER A 213 14.22 15.23 -48.45
CA SER A 213 14.83 16.47 -48.97
C SER A 213 16.10 16.24 -49.79
N ALA A 214 16.83 15.14 -49.53
CA ALA A 214 18.00 14.76 -50.32
C ALA A 214 17.58 14.16 -51.67
N ALA A 215 16.57 13.28 -51.68
CA ALA A 215 16.03 12.70 -52.91
C ALA A 215 15.39 13.74 -53.86
N GLN A 216 14.75 14.78 -53.30
CA GLN A 216 14.17 15.88 -54.10
C GLN A 216 15.22 16.86 -54.65
N ALA A 217 16.43 16.89 -54.11
CA ALA A 217 17.51 17.73 -54.61
C ALA A 217 18.24 17.08 -55.79
N ASP A 218 18.31 15.74 -55.83
CA ASP A 218 18.86 15.00 -56.98
C ASP A 218 17.88 14.96 -58.17
N GLU A 219 16.57 14.84 -57.94
CA GLU A 219 15.55 14.83 -59.02
C GLU A 219 15.34 16.20 -59.70
N ALA A 220 15.80 17.29 -59.09
CA ALA A 220 15.70 18.65 -59.67
C ALA A 220 16.98 19.08 -60.43
N ALA A 221 18.00 18.22 -60.47
CA ALA A 221 19.29 18.48 -61.13
C ALA A 221 19.45 17.72 -62.46
N GLU A 222 18.44 16.97 -62.89
CA GLU A 222 18.33 16.28 -64.18
C GLU A 222 17.23 16.94 -65.05
#